data_AF-A0A5J4QDY6-F1
#
_entry.id   AF-A0A5J4QDY6-F1
#
_cell.length_a   1.000
_cell.length_b   1.000
_cell.length_c   1.000
_cell.angle_alpha   90.00
_cell.angle_beta   90.00
_cell.angle_gamma   90.00
#
_symmetry.space_group_name_H-M   'P 1'
#
loop_
_entity.id
_entity.type
_entity.pdbx_description
1 polymer ?
#
loop_
_entity_poly.entity_id
_entity_poly.type
_entity_poly.pdbx_seq_one_letter_code
_entity_poly.pdbx_strand_id
1 'polypeptide(L)' 'SKDSYTRNYELSYERALALYKYWAIQQVNFDPHVCEVIISGSGHSSPFRQQPDIDGNKANQRFVIHIIPKIGEIK' A
#
# COMPACT_ATOMS: atom_id res chain seq x y z
N SER A 1 10.36 9.14 -0.51
CA SER A 1 10.90 9.92 0.63
C SER A 1 10.23 11.28 0.57
N LYS A 2 10.26 12.18 1.58
CA LYS A 2 9.90 13.59 1.37
C LYS A 2 11.03 14.28 0.56
N ASP A 3 11.27 13.71 -0.61
CA ASP A 3 12.28 14.05 -1.59
C ASP A 3 11.69 15.07 -2.58
N SER A 4 12.51 15.52 -3.53
CA SER A 4 12.10 16.47 -4.57
C SER A 4 11.26 15.85 -5.69
N TYR A 5 10.87 14.57 -5.59
CA TYR A 5 10.10 13.92 -6.64
C TYR A 5 8.64 14.37 -6.61
N THR A 6 8.16 14.89 -7.73
CA THR A 6 6.85 15.58 -7.80
C THR A 6 5.66 14.63 -7.86
N ARG A 7 5.85 13.38 -8.29
CA ARG A 7 4.79 12.38 -8.50
C ARG A 7 4.75 11.32 -7.40
N ASN A 8 5.04 11.69 -6.15
CA ASN A 8 5.15 10.70 -5.06
C ASN A 8 3.82 9.96 -4.77
N TYR A 9 2.67 10.58 -5.02
CA TYR A 9 1.38 9.90 -4.91
C TYR A 9 1.24 8.80 -5.97
N GLU A 10 1.45 9.15 -7.24
CA GLU A 10 1.40 8.23 -8.37
C GLU A 10 2.43 7.12 -8.24
N LEU A 11 3.68 7.47 -7.92
CA LEU A 11 4.75 6.51 -7.73
C LEU A 11 4.45 5.53 -6.59
N SER A 12 3.82 5.99 -5.50
CA SER A 12 3.41 5.09 -4.43
C SER A 12 2.30 4.13 -4.85
N TYR A 13 1.35 4.60 -5.67
CA TYR A 13 0.31 3.75 -6.26
C TYR A 13 0.90 2.74 -7.26
N GLU A 14 1.77 3.19 -8.16
CA GLU A 14 2.45 2.34 -9.15
C GLU A 14 3.26 1.23 -8.47
N ARG A 15 3.93 1.53 -7.35
CA ARG A 15 4.62 0.52 -6.52
C ARG A 15 3.65 -0.48 -5.90
N ALA A 16 2.52 -0.03 -5.34
CA ALA A 16 1.52 -0.91 -4.77
C ALA A 16 0.89 -1.83 -5.85
N LEU A 17 0.63 -1.29 -7.04
CA LEU A 17 0.16 -2.05 -8.20
C LEU A 17 1.19 -3.07 -8.67
N ALA A 18 2.48 -2.72 -8.69
CA ALA A 18 3.54 -3.65 -9.05
C ALA A 18 3.63 -4.82 -8.05
N LEU A 19 3.46 -4.57 -6.75
CA LEU A 19 3.40 -5.62 -5.74
C LEU A 19 2.21 -6.56 -5.96
N TYR A 20 1.02 -6.02 -6.22
CA TYR A 20 -0.17 -6.82 -6.54
C TYR A 20 0.06 -7.72 -7.77
N LYS A 21 0.62 -7.17 -8.85
CA LYS A 21 0.97 -7.95 -10.05
C LYS A 21 2.02 -9.02 -9.75
N TYR A 22 3.00 -8.72 -8.90
CA TYR A 22 4.01 -9.68 -8.47
C TYR A 22 3.39 -10.85 -7.71
N TRP A 23 2.44 -10.59 -6.80
CA TRP A 23 1.69 -11.66 -6.12
C TRP A 23 0.98 -12.60 -7.10
N ALA A 24 0.30 -12.05 -8.11
CA ALA A 24 -0.35 -12.88 -9.14
C ALA A 24 0.66 -13.77 -9.91
N ILE A 25 1.85 -13.23 -10.25
CA ILE A 25 2.92 -14.01 -10.89
C ILE A 25 3.40 -15.14 -9.96
N GLN A 26 3.50 -14.87 -8.66
CA GLN A 26 3.85 -15.85 -7.63
C GLN A 26 2.68 -16.78 -7.23
N GLN A 27 1.56 -16.75 -7.97
CA GLN A 27 0.36 -17.55 -7.69
C GLN A 27 -0.29 -17.26 -6.32
N VAL A 28 -0.05 -16.07 -5.76
CA VAL A 28 -0.73 -15.55 -4.58
C VAL A 28 -1.98 -14.81 -5.06
N ASN A 29 -3.06 -15.57 -5.29
CA ASN A 29 -4.33 -15.07 -5.77
C ASN A 29 -5.36 -15.04 -4.62
N PHE A 30 -6.16 -13.97 -4.57
CA PHE A 30 -7.25 -13.83 -3.61
C PHE A 30 -8.57 -14.15 -4.29
N ASP A 31 -9.40 -14.99 -3.67
CA ASP A 31 -10.74 -15.28 -4.19
C ASP A 31 -11.59 -14.00 -4.16
N PRO A 32 -12.05 -13.47 -5.31
CA PRO A 32 -12.81 -12.24 -5.37
C PRO A 32 -14.18 -12.34 -4.68
N HIS A 33 -14.69 -13.54 -4.40
CA HIS A 33 -15.93 -13.74 -3.65
C HIS A 33 -15.72 -13.65 -2.13
N VAL A 34 -14.48 -13.75 -1.66
CA VAL A 34 -14.14 -13.76 -0.22
C VAL A 34 -13.38 -12.50 0.18
N CYS A 35 -12.46 -12.03 -0.67
CA CYS A 35 -11.52 -10.96 -0.35
C CYS A 35 -11.47 -9.93 -1.48
N GLU A 36 -11.83 -8.70 -1.16
CA GLU A 36 -11.64 -7.55 -2.04
C GLU A 36 -10.25 -6.94 -1.77
N VAL A 37 -9.43 -6.85 -2.82
CA VAL A 37 -8.11 -6.22 -2.72
C VAL A 37 -8.18 -4.79 -3.25
N ILE A 38 -7.90 -3.83 -2.37
CA ILE A 38 -7.86 -2.40 -2.71
C ILE A 38 -6.40 -1.95 -2.78
N ILE A 39 -6.01 -1.38 -3.92
CA ILE A 39 -4.65 -0.84 -4.14
C ILE A 39 -4.69 0.67 -3.93
N SER A 40 -3.79 1.20 -3.10
CA SER A 40 -3.73 2.62 -2.79
C SER A 40 -2.29 3.15 -2.74
N GLY A 41 -2.14 4.44 -3.07
CA GLY A 41 -0.88 5.18 -2.97
C GLY A 41 -1.06 6.39 -2.06
N SER A 42 -0.31 6.46 -0.96
CA SER A 42 -0.44 7.54 0.03
C SER A 42 0.58 8.67 -0.13
N GLY A 43 1.57 8.51 -1.02
CA GLY A 43 2.67 9.47 -1.20
C GLY A 43 3.33 9.89 0.12
N HIS A 44 3.17 11.16 0.47
CA HIS A 44 3.66 11.75 1.73
C HIS A 44 2.57 12.04 2.77
N SER A 45 1.30 11.79 2.44
CA SER A 45 0.17 12.19 3.30
C SER A 45 -0.16 11.19 4.40
N SER A 46 0.52 10.04 4.46
CA SER A 46 0.22 9.03 5.49
C SER A 46 0.52 9.59 6.90
N PRO A 47 -0.44 9.53 7.84
CA PRO A 47 -0.22 9.99 9.22
C PRO A 47 0.78 9.11 9.98
N PHE A 48 1.03 7.89 9.51
CA PHE A 48 1.93 6.93 10.14
C PHE A 48 3.41 7.12 9.73
N ARG A 49 3.77 8.27 9.17
CA ARG A 49 5.15 8.56 8.76
C ARG A 49 6.02 8.81 9.98
N GLN A 50 7.17 8.14 10.01
CA GLN A 50 8.19 8.32 11.04
C GLN A 50 8.79 9.72 10.91
N GLN A 51 8.88 10.42 12.04
CA GLN A 51 9.48 11.75 12.15
C GLN A 51 10.93 11.65 12.64
N PRO A 52 11.81 12.58 12.23
CA PRO A 52 11.55 13.64 11.26
C PRO A 52 11.45 13.09 9.82
N ASP A 53 10.46 13.56 9.05
CA ASP A 53 10.28 13.18 7.64
C ASP A 53 11.18 14.01 6.73
N ILE A 54 12.48 13.72 6.82
CA ILE A 54 13.56 14.33 6.04
C ILE A 54 13.99 13.44 4.89
N ASP A 55 14.69 14.03 3.92
CA ASP A 55 15.25 13.25 2.83
C ASP A 55 16.27 12.21 3.32
N GLY A 56 16.31 11.06 2.65
CA GLY A 56 17.08 9.90 3.09
C GLY A 56 16.39 9.04 4.16
N ASN A 57 15.24 9.45 4.72
CA ASN A 57 14.47 8.60 5.63
C ASN A 57 13.82 7.43 4.86
N LYS A 58 14.50 6.29 4.87
CA LYS A 58 14.06 5.04 4.21
C LYS A 58 12.93 4.34 4.96
N ALA A 59 12.73 4.59 6.25
CA ALA A 59 11.68 3.94 7.03
C ALA A 59 10.27 4.29 6.53
N ASN A 60 10.12 5.44 5.87
CA ASN A 60 8.86 5.86 5.23
C ASN A 60 8.64 5.28 3.82
N GLN A 61 9.56 4.47 3.29
CA GLN A 61 9.44 3.79 2.01
C GLN A 61 9.05 2.32 2.22
N ARG A 62 7.78 2.09 2.55
CA ARG A 62 7.27 0.75 2.90
C ARG A 62 5.88 0.50 2.33
N PHE A 63 5.52 -0.77 2.23
CA PHE A 63 4.14 -1.19 2.01
C PHE A 63 3.43 -1.29 3.35
N VAL A 64 2.16 -0.89 3.38
CA VAL A 64 1.26 -1.09 4.53
C VAL A 64 0.07 -1.86 4.01
N ILE A 65 -0.22 -3.01 4.63
CA ILE A 65 -1.33 -3.88 4.26
C ILE A 65 -2.35 -3.81 5.39
N HIS A 66 -3.56 -3.34 5.09
CA HIS A 66 -4.67 -3.35 6.02
C HIS A 66 -5.58 -4.54 5.71
N ILE A 67 -5.83 -5.38 6.71
CA ILE A 67 -6.77 -6.50 6.62
C ILE A 67 -7.98 -6.11 7.43
N ILE A 68 -9.11 -5.88 6.77
CA ILE A 68 -10.36 -5.47 7.39
C ILE A 68 -11.34 -6.63 7.25
N PRO A 69 -11.64 -7.37 8.33
CA PRO A 69 -12.62 -8.45 8.26
C PRO A 69 -14.02 -7.87 8.05
N LYS A 70 -14.78 -8.46 7.12
CA LYS A 70 -16.22 -8.24 7.05
C LYS A 70 -16.87 -9.20 8.04
N ILE A 71 -17.46 -8.66 9.11
CA ILE A 71 -18.19 -9.45 10.09
C ILE A 71 -19.45 -9.98 9.40
N GLY A 72 -19.60 -11.31 9.35
CA GLY A 72 -20.83 -11.94 8.84
C GLY A 72 -21.99 -11.78 9.82
N GLU A 73 -23.22 -11.78 9.33
CA GLU A 73 -24.39 -11.98 10.20
C GLU A 73 -24.32 -13.39 10.80
N ILE A 74 -24.19 -13.47 12.12
CA ILE A 74 -24.42 -14.73 12.85
C ILE A 74 -25.94 -14.89 12.91
N LYS A 75 -26.49 -15.85 12.17
CA LYS A 75 -27.89 -16.26 12.27
C LYS A 75 -28.02 -17.42 13.25
#